data_AF-A0A2V8JAB0-F1
#
_entry.id   AF-A0A2V8JAB0-F1
#
_cell.length_a   1.000
_cell.length_b   1.000
_cell.length_c   1.000
_cell.angle_alpha   90.00
_cell.angle_beta   90.00
_cell.angle_gamma   90.00
#
_symmetry.space_group_name_H-M   'P 1'
#
loop_
_entity.id
_entity.type
_entity.pdbx_description
1 polymer ?
#
loop_
_entity_poly.entity_id
_entity_poly.type
_entity_poly.pdbx_seq_one_letter_code
_entity_poly.pdbx_strand_id
1 'polypeptide(L)'
;LELYPDNPDRGQALAQAKASHQRFGQKHMPTEEDYARHPMMHRTDTLDVVFVFSGEADLITDLEEVLLTPGDCVIVRGTNHAYSVRGTEPCMMMGVMINALPLD
;
A
#
# COMPACT_ATOMS: atom_id res chain seq x y z
N LEU A 1 4.05 0.13 11.95
CA LEU A 1 4.55 -0.27 10.61
C LEU A 1 5.43 0.87 10.14
N GLU A 2 6.68 0.59 9.80
CA GLU A 2 7.59 1.58 9.24
C GLU A 2 7.78 1.26 7.77
N LEU A 3 7.45 2.22 6.90
CA LEU A 3 7.73 2.13 5.47
C LEU A 3 8.98 2.92 5.15
N TYR A 4 9.97 2.23 4.59
CA TYR A 4 11.19 2.86 4.11
C TYR A 4 10.97 3.46 2.71
N PRO A 5 11.82 4.41 2.29
CA PRO A 5 11.83 4.91 0.93
C PRO A 5 11.78 3.80 -0.12
N ASP A 6 11.06 4.07 -1.20
CA ASP A 6 10.90 3.12 -2.29
C ASP A 6 12.27 2.69 -2.85
N ASN A 7 12.39 1.41 -3.21
CA ASN A 7 13.61 0.92 -3.83
C ASN A 7 13.78 1.60 -5.21
N PRO A 8 14.88 2.33 -5.46
CA PRO A 8 15.10 3.03 -6.72
C PRO A 8 15.22 2.06 -7.91
N ASP A 9 15.57 0.80 -7.67
CA ASP A 9 15.50 -0.26 -8.68
C ASP A 9 14.09 -0.86 -8.72
N ARG A 10 13.27 -0.34 -9.65
CA ARG A 10 11.91 -0.83 -9.88
C ARG A 10 11.86 -2.32 -10.23
N GLY A 11 12.85 -2.85 -10.93
CA GLY A 11 12.90 -4.26 -11.32
C GLY A 11 13.02 -5.15 -10.09
N GLN A 12 13.89 -4.78 -9.16
CA GLN A 12 14.02 -5.45 -7.86
C GLN A 12 12.75 -5.30 -7.01
N ALA A 13 12.19 -4.09 -6.93
CA ALA A 13 10.95 -3.85 -6.20
C ALA A 13 9.80 -4.75 -6.70
N LEU A 14 9.65 -4.85 -8.03
CA LEU A 14 8.64 -5.71 -8.66
C LEU A 14 8.87 -7.19 -8.39
N ALA A 15 10.12 -7.66 -8.50
CA ALA A 15 10.45 -9.05 -8.21
C ALA A 15 10.14 -9.41 -6.76
N GLN A 16 10.48 -8.52 -5.81
CA GLN A 16 10.20 -8.70 -4.40
C GLN A 16 8.70 -8.67 -4.09
N ALA A 17 7.95 -7.76 -4.72
CA ALA A 17 6.50 -7.69 -4.57
C ALA A 17 5.82 -8.97 -5.07
N LYS A 18 6.15 -9.42 -6.30
CA LYS A 18 5.60 -10.67 -6.87
C LYS A 18 5.93 -11.88 -5.99
N ALA A 19 7.14 -11.99 -5.46
CA ALA A 19 7.53 -13.04 -4.53
C ALA A 19 6.74 -12.98 -3.20
N SER A 20 6.49 -11.78 -2.68
CA SER A 20 5.73 -11.56 -1.45
C SER A 20 4.26 -11.97 -1.63
N HIS A 21 3.60 -11.54 -2.71
CA HIS A 21 2.22 -11.91 -3.01
C HIS A 21 2.04 -13.43 -3.11
N GLN A 22 2.99 -14.11 -3.77
CA GLN A 22 3.00 -15.58 -3.84
C GLN A 22 3.19 -16.22 -2.45
N ARG A 23 4.15 -15.73 -1.67
CA ARG A 23 4.46 -16.27 -0.34
C ARG A 23 3.29 -16.15 0.63
N PHE A 24 2.57 -15.03 0.60
CA PHE A 24 1.45 -14.78 1.50
C PHE A 24 0.12 -15.33 1.00
N GLY A 25 0.08 -15.92 -0.21
CA GLY A 25 -1.14 -16.48 -0.78
C GLY A 25 -2.23 -15.41 -0.94
N GLN A 26 -1.85 -14.25 -1.48
CA GLN A 26 -2.75 -13.12 -1.59
C GLN A 26 -4.01 -13.51 -2.39
N LYS A 27 -5.19 -13.25 -1.81
CA LYS A 27 -6.48 -13.65 -2.42
C LYS A 27 -6.73 -12.94 -3.75
N HIS A 28 -6.43 -11.64 -3.79
CA HIS A 28 -6.59 -10.80 -4.98
C HIS A 28 -5.21 -10.53 -5.54
N MET A 29 -4.84 -11.26 -6.59
CA MET A 29 -3.56 -11.07 -7.24
C MET A 29 -3.57 -9.79 -8.09
N PRO A 30 -2.54 -8.92 -7.99
CA PRO A 30 -2.45 -7.73 -8.82
C PRO A 30 -2.29 -8.08 -10.30
N THR A 31 -2.87 -7.26 -11.15
CA THR A 31 -2.73 -7.29 -12.61
C THR A 31 -1.41 -6.65 -13.05
N GLU A 32 -1.06 -6.79 -14.33
CA GLU A 32 0.10 -6.07 -14.88
C GLU A 32 -0.12 -4.55 -14.91
N GLU A 33 -1.37 -4.07 -14.99
CA GLU A 33 -1.67 -2.64 -14.85
C GLU A 33 -1.41 -2.15 -13.41
N ASP A 34 -1.78 -2.95 -12.41
CA ASP A 34 -1.49 -2.66 -11.01
C ASP A 34 0.01 -2.56 -10.77
N TYR A 35 0.77 -3.53 -11.28
CA TYR A 35 2.23 -3.51 -11.21
C TYR A 35 2.86 -2.36 -12.00
N ALA A 36 2.22 -1.89 -13.07
CA ALA A 36 2.66 -0.70 -13.79
C ALA A 36 2.43 0.57 -12.96
N ARG A 37 1.33 0.65 -12.21
CA ARG A 37 1.02 1.75 -11.28
C ARG A 37 2.00 1.78 -10.11
N HIS A 38 2.07 0.73 -9.30
CA HIS A 38 3.06 0.61 -8.23
C HIS A 38 3.38 -0.87 -7.91
N PRO A 39 4.65 -1.25 -7.65
CA PRO A 39 5.00 -2.66 -7.42
C PRO A 39 4.23 -3.31 -6.27
N MET A 40 3.91 -2.53 -5.23
CA MET A 40 3.20 -2.97 -4.03
C MET A 40 1.68 -2.74 -4.07
N MET A 41 1.08 -2.50 -5.25
CA MET A 41 -0.38 -2.50 -5.36
C MET A 41 -0.94 -3.82 -4.85
N HIS A 42 -1.94 -3.75 -3.97
CA HIS A 42 -2.61 -4.90 -3.41
C HIS A 42 -4.03 -4.58 -2.96
N ARG A 43 -4.82 -5.65 -2.81
CA ARG A 43 -6.18 -5.59 -2.29
C ARG A 43 -6.44 -6.70 -1.29
N THR A 44 -7.13 -6.35 -0.22
CA THR A 44 -7.55 -7.27 0.84
C THR A 44 -9.05 -7.11 1.10
N ASP A 45 -9.69 -8.19 1.57
CA ASP A 45 -11.09 -8.13 2.04
C ASP A 45 -11.12 -7.63 3.49
N THR A 46 -10.68 -6.38 3.67
CA THR A 46 -10.55 -5.75 4.99
C THR A 46 -11.06 -4.32 4.99
N LEU A 47 -11.46 -3.86 6.17
CA LEU A 47 -11.57 -2.46 6.52
C LEU A 47 -10.29 -2.09 7.25
N ASP A 48 -9.50 -1.20 6.65
CA ASP A 48 -8.24 -0.75 7.23
C ASP A 48 -8.38 0.69 7.72
N VAL A 49 -8.00 0.91 8.97
CA VAL A 49 -7.85 2.24 9.57
C VAL A 49 -6.35 2.50 9.71
N VAL A 50 -5.82 3.41 8.90
CA VAL A 50 -4.38 3.72 8.86
C VAL A 50 -4.13 5.14 9.32
N PHE A 51 -3.27 5.31 10.32
CA PHE A 51 -2.88 6.60 10.88
C PHE A 51 -1.38 6.85 10.67
N VAL A 52 -1.02 8.06 10.25
CA VAL A 52 0.37 8.47 10.03
C VAL A 52 0.92 9.21 11.25
N PHE A 53 1.99 8.68 11.85
CA PHE A 53 2.65 9.29 13.01
C PHE A 53 3.79 10.23 12.65
N SER A 54 4.61 9.88 11.64
CA SER A 54 5.77 10.66 11.22
C SER A 54 6.16 10.31 9.78
N GLY A 55 6.87 11.22 9.12
CA GLY A 55 7.21 11.08 7.70
C GLY A 55 5.98 11.27 6.81
N GLU A 56 6.12 10.96 5.53
CA GLU A 56 5.08 11.11 4.53
C GLU A 56 5.07 9.93 3.56
N ALA A 57 3.89 9.58 3.05
CA ALA A 57 3.71 8.55 2.04
C ALA A 57 2.58 8.92 1.10
N ASP A 58 2.73 8.64 -0.19
CA ASP A 58 1.65 8.70 -1.15
C ASP A 58 0.80 7.43 -1.03
N LEU A 59 -0.49 7.58 -0.74
CA LEU A 59 -1.49 6.54 -0.91
C LEU A 59 -1.92 6.52 -2.38
N ILE A 60 -1.59 5.45 -3.07
CA ILE A 60 -1.89 5.24 -4.48
C ILE A 60 -3.11 4.31 -4.56
N THR A 61 -4.13 4.69 -5.32
CA THR A 61 -5.33 3.89 -5.59
C THR A 61 -5.55 3.71 -7.10
N ASP A 62 -6.63 3.05 -7.49
CA ASP A 62 -6.99 2.95 -8.92
C ASP A 62 -7.36 4.30 -9.55
N LEU A 63 -7.80 5.27 -8.75
CA LEU A 63 -8.37 6.54 -9.23
C LEU A 63 -7.42 7.72 -9.06
N GLU A 64 -6.72 7.76 -7.93
CA GLU A 64 -5.90 8.91 -7.55
C GLU A 64 -4.77 8.54 -6.60
N GLU A 65 -3.84 9.48 -6.44
CA GLU A 65 -2.79 9.47 -5.43
C GLU A 65 -3.01 10.62 -4.45
N VAL A 66 -2.86 10.34 -3.16
CA VAL A 66 -3.02 11.33 -2.09
C VAL A 66 -1.80 11.29 -1.18
N LEU A 67 -1.15 12.44 -1.00
CA LEU A 67 -0.06 12.57 -0.03
C LEU A 67 -0.62 12.52 1.39
N LEU A 68 -0.12 11.59 2.19
CA LEU A 68 -0.43 11.48 3.61
C LEU A 68 0.73 12.02 4.44
N THR A 69 0.38 12.83 5.43
CA THR A 69 1.30 13.53 6.33
C THR A 69 0.98 13.22 7.80
N PRO A 70 1.86 13.56 8.75
CA PRO A 70 1.63 13.24 10.16
C PRO A 70 0.33 13.83 10.70
N GLY A 71 -0.51 12.98 11.30
CA GLY A 71 -1.84 13.33 11.77
C GLY A 71 -2.98 12.88 10.86
N ASP A 72 -2.68 12.50 9.61
CA ASP A 72 -3.70 12.00 8.69
C ASP A 72 -4.18 10.60 9.08
N CYS A 73 -5.47 10.37 8.85
CA CYS A 73 -6.12 9.08 9.04
C CYS A 73 -6.86 8.69 7.76
N VAL A 74 -6.61 7.49 7.26
CA VAL A 74 -7.25 6.94 6.07
C VAL A 74 -8.09 5.74 6.43
N ILE A 75 -9.26 5.64 5.81
CA ILE A 75 -10.12 4.45 5.86
C ILE A 75 -10.12 3.78 4.50
N VAL A 76 -9.50 2.60 4.40
CA VAL A 76 -9.50 1.78 3.18
C VAL A 76 -10.56 0.70 3.30
N ARG A 77 -11.51 0.65 2.36
CA ARG A 77 -12.68 -0.25 2.42
C ARG A 77 -12.58 -1.36 1.38
N GLY A 78 -11.53 -2.16 1.46
CA GLY A 78 -11.21 -3.20 0.47
C GLY A 78 -10.84 -2.64 -0.91
N THR A 79 -10.36 -1.39 -0.94
CA THR A 79 -9.88 -0.70 -2.14
C THR A 79 -8.49 -1.21 -2.52
N ASN A 80 -8.22 -1.37 -3.81
CA ASN A 80 -6.89 -1.67 -4.31
C ASN A 80 -5.97 -0.47 -4.07
N HIS A 81 -4.83 -0.69 -3.43
CA HIS A 81 -3.97 0.41 -3.02
C HIS A 81 -2.50 0.02 -2.85
N ALA A 82 -1.63 1.02 -2.80
CA ALA A 82 -0.26 0.93 -2.33
C ALA A 82 0.11 2.16 -1.51
N TYR A 83 1.16 2.04 -0.70
CA TYR A 83 1.82 3.16 -0.06
C TYR A 83 3.22 3.30 -0.66
N SER A 84 3.58 4.51 -1.08
CA SER A 84 4.87 4.84 -1.70
C SER A 84 5.56 5.92 -0.87
N VAL A 85 6.79 5.66 -0.44
CA VAL A 85 7.60 6.64 0.29
C VAL A 85 8.63 7.19 -0.68
N ARG A 86 8.33 8.35 -1.26
CA ARG A 86 9.19 8.99 -2.28
C ARG A 86 10.28 9.89 -1.69
N GLY A 87 10.14 10.23 -0.40
CA GLY A 87 11.12 11.00 0.36
C GLY A 87 12.35 10.19 0.75
N THR A 88 13.25 10.81 1.52
CA THR A 88 14.49 10.17 1.99
C THR A 88 14.38 9.56 3.38
N GLU A 89 13.31 9.87 4.12
CA GLU A 89 13.07 9.41 5.48
C GLU A 89 11.93 8.40 5.54
N PRO A 90 11.94 7.44 6.48
CA PRO A 90 10.84 6.50 6.65
C PRO A 90 9.52 7.17 7.06
N CYS A 91 8.41 6.59 6.63
CA CYS A 91 7.07 6.91 7.08
C CYS A 91 6.59 5.90 8.13
N MET A 92 6.25 6.39 9.33
CA MET A 92 5.75 5.57 10.43
C MET A 92 4.23 5.63 10.49
N MET A 93 3.60 4.46 10.38
CA MET A 93 2.15 4.30 10.37
C MET A 93 1.68 3.24 11.35
N MET A 94 0.43 3.35 11.79
CA MET A 94 -0.30 2.27 12.46
C MET A 94 -1.53 1.93 11.63
N GLY A 95 -1.68 0.64 11.34
CA GLY A 95 -2.84 0.10 10.64
C GLY A 95 -3.60 -0.86 11.55
N VAL A 96 -4.92 -0.65 11.66
CA VAL A 96 -5.86 -1.65 12.18
C VAL A 96 -6.58 -2.26 10.99
N MET A 97 -6.32 -3.52 10.69
CA MET A 97 -6.96 -4.27 9.60
C MET A 97 -8.02 -5.20 10.18
N ILE A 98 -9.28 -5.01 9.78
CA ILE A 98 -10.41 -5.79 10.28
C ILE A 98 -11.00 -6.57 9.10
N ASN A 99 -11.18 -7.88 9.27
CA ASN A 99 -11.87 -8.70 8.27
C ASN A 99 -13.25 -8.09 7.96
N ALA A 100 -13.52 -7.84 6.68
CA ALA A 100 -14.75 -7.22 6.22
C ALA A 100 -15.24 -7.85 4.93
N LEU A 101 -16.55 -7.88 4.73
CA LEU A 101 -17.10 -8.23 3.43
C LEU A 101 -16.88 -7.06 2.47
N PRO A 102 -16.39 -7.32 1.24
CA PRO A 102 -16.36 -6.31 0.19
C PRO A 102 -17.76 -5.71 0.00
N LEU A 103 -17.80 -4.42 -0.35
CA LEU A 103 -19.03 -3.84 -0.86
C LEU A 103 -19.23 -4.40 -2.26
N ASP A 104 -20.42 -4.92 -2.53
CA ASP A 104 -20.86 -5.38 -3.85
C ASP A 104 -20.80 -4.26 -4.90
#